data_AF-A0AAD9PMV3-F1
#
_entry.id   AF-A0AAD9PMV3-F1
#
_cell.length_a   1.000
_cell.length_b   1.000
_cell.length_c   1.000
_cell.angle_alpha   90.00
_cell.angle_beta   90.00
_cell.angle_gamma   90.00
#
_symmetry.space_group_name_H-M   'P 1'
#
loop_
_entity.id
_entity.type
_entity.pdbx_description
1 polymer ?
#
loop_
_entity_poly.entity_id
_entity_poly.type
_entity_poly.pdbx_seq_one_letter_code
_entity_poly.pdbx_strand_id
1 'polypeptide(L)'
;MGIDRAAIDYSSHMIPWLLKTKYQKTPKVPRHRDCPLDYNRVEPVVSYAHFTNQYNGVCNFLAHAAFNRNKYPNLSLRWFPNGKTLLGGSQGGKLIMWNGTTFQFEDIKRFPVSSGSVTAMQWSPDGDFLVAGDEHGKLGLLSPALSLLDAKLFEGLYRPVLDLSLSPNGSKLVACADTYSPHVFDVQHRSLEGTLSGEHIDSTSVSSLDWHPFKSLICTGTRTNITSLWDPLSRRQISTMHVHKAPLCKVSWNPQGNTWLTASVDGIINLWDLRVLKPLIMYRLSSVPTCIAWNPIFPSVFAVGDNKSRLLHFTSDFEQPVSEITTSCPPAKDTSILSMDWHPQGHCLATCSDDKVVRFWCRSPPGSPNHTVNVSNHGPDAPEYLSPYPLGRFHFQSEIGDVVSTLPCVVDR
;
A
#
# COMPACT_ATOMS: atom_id res chain seq x y z
N MET A 1 34.45 -7.95 13.50
CA MET A 1 33.73 -8.96 12.69
C MET A 1 32.44 -8.32 12.20
N GLY A 2 32.25 -8.22 10.89
CA GLY A 2 30.99 -7.72 10.33
C GLY A 2 29.89 -8.76 10.54
N ILE A 3 28.71 -8.33 10.96
CA ILE A 3 27.54 -9.20 11.02
C ILE A 3 26.88 -9.12 9.65
N ASP A 4 26.92 -10.22 8.91
CA ASP A 4 26.20 -10.32 7.64
C ASP A 4 24.69 -10.37 7.92
N ARG A 5 23.94 -9.56 7.16
CA ARG A 5 22.51 -9.36 7.37
C ARG A 5 21.77 -9.65 6.07
N ALA A 6 20.63 -10.32 6.18
CA ALA A 6 19.72 -10.47 5.05
C ALA A 6 19.31 -9.08 4.56
N ALA A 7 19.48 -8.84 3.27
CA ALA A 7 19.16 -7.58 2.63
C ALA A 7 18.56 -7.86 1.26
N ILE A 8 17.59 -7.04 0.86
CA ILE A 8 17.04 -7.07 -0.47
C ILE A 8 17.53 -5.82 -1.18
N ASP A 9 18.50 -6.04 -2.06
CA ASP A 9 19.09 -4.99 -2.86
C ASP A 9 18.52 -5.03 -4.27
N TYR A 10 17.74 -4.03 -4.63
CA TYR A 10 17.20 -3.85 -5.97
C TYR A 10 18.26 -3.40 -6.98
N SER A 11 19.37 -2.81 -6.53
CA SER A 11 20.43 -2.28 -7.41
C SER A 11 21.13 -3.40 -8.18
N SER A 12 21.25 -4.57 -7.54
CA SER A 12 21.79 -5.82 -8.11
C SER A 12 21.07 -6.26 -9.39
N HIS A 13 19.75 -6.01 -9.48
CA HIS A 13 18.94 -6.32 -10.66
C HIS A 13 18.91 -5.16 -11.66
N MET A 14 18.92 -3.91 -11.17
CA MET A 14 18.86 -2.71 -12.01
C MET A 14 20.10 -2.56 -12.91
N ILE A 15 21.31 -2.79 -12.39
CA ILE A 15 22.55 -2.57 -13.15
C ILE A 15 22.66 -3.51 -14.36
N PRO A 16 22.51 -4.84 -14.22
CA PRO A 16 22.54 -5.75 -15.37
C PRO A 16 21.44 -5.43 -16.40
N TRP A 17 20.25 -5.04 -15.93
CA TRP A 17 19.17 -4.64 -16.82
C TRP A 17 19.51 -3.40 -17.64
N LEU A 18 20.06 -2.34 -17.02
CA LEU A 18 20.50 -1.13 -17.74
C LEU A 18 21.61 -1.42 -18.75
N LEU A 19 22.55 -2.31 -18.42
CA LEU A 19 23.59 -2.74 -19.36
C LEU A 19 23.01 -3.52 -20.54
N LYS A 20 21.99 -4.34 -20.29
CA LYS A 20 21.31 -5.13 -21.30
C LYS A 20 20.45 -4.27 -22.22
N THR A 21 19.71 -3.30 -21.68
CA THR A 21 18.83 -2.40 -22.46
C THR A 21 19.60 -1.53 -23.44
N LYS A 22 20.86 -1.16 -23.14
CA LYS A 22 21.74 -0.44 -24.07
C LYS A 22 21.88 -1.14 -25.44
N TYR A 23 21.84 -2.48 -25.46
CA TYR A 23 21.99 -3.28 -26.67
C TYR A 23 20.66 -3.85 -27.19
N GLN A 24 19.56 -3.71 -26.44
CA GLN A 24 18.25 -4.23 -26.82
C GLN A 24 17.36 -3.13 -27.36
N LYS A 25 17.05 -3.20 -28.66
CA LYS A 25 16.10 -2.28 -29.31
C LYS A 25 14.65 -2.51 -28.90
N THR A 26 14.30 -3.77 -28.59
CA THR A 26 12.95 -4.15 -28.16
C THR A 26 13.02 -4.92 -26.85
N PRO A 27 12.14 -4.61 -25.88
CA PRO A 27 12.07 -5.37 -24.65
C PRO A 27 11.63 -6.79 -24.97
N LYS A 28 12.44 -7.77 -24.55
CA LYS A 28 12.09 -9.19 -24.61
C LYS A 28 11.72 -9.65 -23.22
N VAL A 29 10.70 -10.52 -23.12
CA VAL A 29 10.35 -11.16 -21.85
C VAL A 29 11.59 -11.90 -21.33
N PRO A 30 12.15 -11.52 -20.17
CA PRO A 30 13.31 -12.18 -19.63
C PRO A 30 12.92 -13.60 -19.19
N ARG A 31 13.66 -14.57 -19.70
CA ARG A 31 13.48 -15.98 -19.37
C ARG A 31 14.51 -16.36 -18.32
N HIS A 32 14.04 -16.89 -17.21
CA HIS A 32 14.86 -17.51 -16.17
C HIS A 32 14.19 -18.84 -15.78
N ARG A 33 14.98 -19.81 -15.33
CA ARG A 33 14.47 -21.09 -14.82
C ARG A 33 14.08 -20.96 -13.36
N ASP A 34 13.26 -21.89 -12.89
CA ASP A 34 12.99 -22.10 -11.46
C ASP A 34 14.15 -22.75 -10.75
N CYS A 35 15.23 -22.00 -10.65
CA CYS A 35 16.43 -22.43 -9.98
C CYS A 35 16.96 -21.25 -9.15
N PRO A 36 17.35 -21.46 -7.89
CA PRO A 36 17.98 -20.40 -7.10
C PRO A 36 19.22 -19.78 -7.77
N LEU A 37 19.91 -20.57 -8.60
CA LEU A 37 21.08 -20.12 -9.38
C LEU A 37 20.75 -19.04 -10.42
N ASP A 38 19.51 -19.00 -10.91
CA ASP A 38 19.05 -18.04 -11.91
C ASP A 38 18.58 -16.71 -11.29
N TYR A 39 18.75 -16.51 -9.97
CA TYR A 39 18.40 -15.26 -9.28
C TYR A 39 19.01 -14.02 -9.95
N ASN A 40 20.27 -14.09 -10.38
CA ASN A 40 20.96 -12.97 -11.04
C ASN A 40 20.40 -12.61 -12.43
N ARG A 41 19.54 -13.46 -13.00
CA ARG A 41 18.87 -13.20 -14.29
C ARG A 41 17.49 -12.59 -14.12
N VAL A 42 16.98 -12.54 -12.89
CA VAL A 42 15.73 -11.84 -12.59
C VAL A 42 15.95 -10.36 -12.88
N GLU A 43 15.01 -9.77 -13.61
CA GLU A 43 15.09 -8.35 -13.93
C GLU A 43 14.34 -7.50 -12.89
N PRO A 44 14.59 -6.19 -12.82
CA PRO A 44 13.81 -5.30 -11.97
C PRO A 44 12.35 -5.26 -12.44
N VAL A 45 11.45 -4.93 -11.51
CA VAL A 45 9.99 -4.84 -11.72
C VAL A 45 9.63 -3.97 -12.92
N VAL A 46 10.36 -2.86 -13.13
CA VAL A 46 10.17 -1.94 -14.26
C VAL A 46 10.25 -2.64 -15.62
N SER A 47 11.12 -3.63 -15.80
CA SER A 47 11.27 -4.29 -17.10
C SER A 47 10.03 -5.09 -17.48
N TYR A 48 9.30 -5.57 -16.48
CA TYR A 48 8.10 -6.38 -16.65
C TYR A 48 6.83 -5.55 -16.87
N ALA A 49 6.87 -4.25 -16.57
CA ALA A 49 5.70 -3.35 -16.64
C ALA A 49 5.07 -3.30 -18.04
N HIS A 50 5.89 -3.48 -19.08
CA HIS A 50 5.44 -3.46 -20.48
C HIS A 50 4.70 -4.73 -20.91
N PHE A 51 4.78 -5.81 -20.14
CA PHE A 51 4.13 -7.06 -20.49
C PHE A 51 2.74 -7.15 -19.86
N THR A 52 1.85 -7.87 -20.54
CA THR A 52 0.49 -8.14 -20.06
C THR A 52 0.48 -9.00 -18.81
N ASN A 53 1.48 -9.86 -18.63
CA ASN A 53 1.64 -10.72 -17.45
C ASN A 53 2.31 -9.96 -16.29
N GLN A 54 1.57 -9.07 -15.64
CA GLN A 54 2.05 -8.24 -14.53
C GLN A 54 2.17 -8.97 -13.18
N TYR A 55 2.07 -10.31 -13.18
CA TYR A 55 2.16 -11.15 -11.97
C TYR A 55 3.48 -11.04 -11.22
N ASN A 56 4.56 -10.61 -11.87
CA ASN A 56 5.83 -10.31 -11.20
C ASN A 56 5.73 -9.13 -10.23
N GLY A 57 4.61 -8.40 -10.20
CA GLY A 57 4.31 -7.39 -9.17
C GLY A 57 3.84 -7.96 -7.84
N VAL A 58 3.51 -9.25 -7.79
CA VAL A 58 2.99 -9.90 -6.59
C VAL A 58 4.13 -10.18 -5.61
N CYS A 59 4.01 -9.63 -4.41
CA CYS A 59 5.00 -9.81 -3.33
C CYS A 59 4.46 -10.78 -2.28
N ASN A 60 4.78 -12.07 -2.42
CA ASN A 60 4.33 -13.13 -1.53
C ASN A 60 5.41 -13.68 -0.60
N PHE A 61 6.69 -13.35 -0.83
CA PHE A 61 7.79 -13.84 -0.02
C PHE A 61 8.02 -12.93 1.18
N LEU A 62 7.96 -13.48 2.40
CA LEU A 62 8.30 -12.74 3.60
C LEU A 62 9.82 -12.54 3.67
N ALA A 63 10.28 -11.31 3.44
CA ALA A 63 11.69 -10.96 3.47
C ALA A 63 12.19 -10.75 4.90
N HIS A 64 11.46 -9.96 5.67
CA HIS A 64 11.83 -9.62 7.04
C HIS A 64 10.59 -9.22 7.84
N ALA A 65 10.59 -9.53 9.13
CA ALA A 65 9.61 -9.06 10.09
C ALA A 65 10.33 -8.27 11.19
N ALA A 66 10.09 -6.95 11.22
CA ALA A 66 10.70 -6.04 12.18
C ALA A 66 9.71 -5.74 13.31
N PHE A 67 10.12 -5.99 14.55
CA PHE A 67 9.35 -5.58 15.72
C PHE A 67 9.55 -4.09 16.00
N ASN A 68 8.47 -3.41 16.37
CA ASN A 68 8.57 -2.06 16.89
C ASN A 68 9.32 -2.08 18.22
N ARG A 69 10.35 -1.23 18.34
CA ARG A 69 11.00 -0.95 19.64
C ARG A 69 10.07 -0.18 20.59
N ASN A 70 9.02 0.45 20.08
CA ASN A 70 8.00 1.11 20.87
C ASN A 70 6.91 0.13 21.34
N LYS A 71 6.23 0.47 22.43
CA LYS A 71 5.14 -0.34 23.00
C LYS A 71 3.85 -0.34 22.18
N TYR A 72 3.77 0.50 21.15
CA TYR A 72 2.55 0.79 20.40
C TYR A 72 2.66 0.29 18.94
N PRO A 73 1.54 -0.12 18.32
CA PRO A 73 1.50 -0.45 16.89
C PRO A 73 1.70 0.81 16.02
N ASN A 74 1.99 0.60 14.74
CA ASN A 74 1.96 1.70 13.76
C ASN A 74 0.60 1.73 13.07
N LEU A 75 0.00 2.92 12.97
CA LEU A 75 -1.29 3.10 12.31
C LEU A 75 -1.12 3.43 10.83
N SER A 76 -0.03 4.09 10.46
CA SER A 76 0.26 4.49 9.08
C SER A 76 1.68 4.10 8.70
N LEU A 77 1.86 3.64 7.46
CA LEU A 77 3.16 3.38 6.85
C LEU A 77 3.30 4.21 5.57
N ARG A 78 4.48 4.79 5.35
CA ARG A 78 4.85 5.42 4.09
C ARG A 78 6.33 5.23 3.79
N TRP A 79 6.67 4.72 2.62
CA TRP A 79 8.02 4.76 2.10
C TRP A 79 8.43 6.19 1.79
N PHE A 80 9.69 6.50 2.03
CA PHE A 80 10.25 7.72 1.49
C PHE A 80 10.27 7.63 -0.05
N PRO A 81 10.08 8.74 -0.76
CA PRO A 81 10.10 8.76 -2.24
C PRO A 81 11.41 8.23 -2.83
N ASN A 82 12.51 8.34 -2.09
CA ASN A 82 13.82 7.80 -2.47
C ASN A 82 13.94 6.27 -2.32
N GLY A 83 12.99 5.60 -1.63
CA GLY A 83 13.01 4.17 -1.34
C GLY A 83 14.05 3.70 -0.31
N LYS A 84 14.86 4.61 0.26
CA LYS A 84 15.94 4.24 1.17
C LYS A 84 15.43 3.89 2.56
N THR A 85 14.31 4.47 2.97
CA THR A 85 13.78 4.39 4.31
C THR A 85 12.27 4.20 4.29
N LEU A 86 11.75 3.39 5.21
CA LEU A 86 10.33 3.29 5.50
C LEU A 86 10.02 4.13 6.74
N LEU A 87 8.94 4.90 6.69
CA LEU A 87 8.42 5.66 7.82
C LEU A 87 7.15 5.00 8.38
N GLY A 88 7.04 4.94 9.69
CA GLY A 88 5.85 4.45 10.38
C GLY A 88 5.38 5.43 11.44
N GLY A 89 4.09 5.77 11.40
CA GLY A 89 3.41 6.56 12.39
C GLY A 89 2.89 5.67 13.51
N SER A 90 3.47 5.79 14.71
CA SER A 90 3.05 5.01 15.87
C SER A 90 1.86 5.64 16.57
N GLN A 91 1.02 4.80 17.18
CA GLN A 91 -0.07 5.26 18.05
C GLN A 91 0.43 6.11 19.24
N GLY A 92 1.70 5.97 19.63
CA GLY A 92 2.32 6.77 20.69
C GLY A 92 2.92 8.12 20.24
N GLY A 93 2.54 8.66 19.07
CA GLY A 93 3.03 9.96 18.58
C GLY A 93 4.50 10.00 18.19
N LYS A 94 5.04 8.84 17.83
CA LYS A 94 6.43 8.68 17.38
C LYS A 94 6.47 8.25 15.93
N LEU A 95 7.42 8.80 15.20
CA LEU A 95 7.78 8.41 13.85
C LEU A 95 8.95 7.43 13.94
N ILE A 96 8.75 6.21 13.43
CA ILE A 96 9.74 5.14 13.44
C ILE A 96 10.27 4.98 12.02
N MET A 97 11.59 4.84 11.88
CA MET A 97 12.25 4.64 10.60
C MET A 97 12.91 3.27 10.52
N TRP A 98 12.75 2.62 9.37
CA TRP A 98 13.46 1.39 9.01
C TRP A 98 14.26 1.60 7.74
N ASN A 99 15.41 0.95 7.67
CA ASN A 99 16.23 0.92 6.47
C ASN A 99 15.53 0.09 5.38
N GLY A 100 15.47 0.61 4.15
CA GLY A 100 14.76 0.01 3.03
C GLY A 100 15.43 -1.20 2.38
N THR A 101 16.73 -1.41 2.59
CA THR A 101 17.43 -2.58 2.01
C THR A 101 17.61 -3.69 3.02
N THR A 102 17.97 -3.35 4.27
CA THR A 102 18.23 -4.31 5.35
C THR A 102 17.02 -4.54 6.26
N PHE A 103 15.97 -3.71 6.13
CA PHE A 103 14.72 -3.76 6.93
C PHE A 103 14.90 -3.59 8.44
N GLN A 104 16.08 -3.15 8.86
CA GLN A 104 16.38 -2.95 10.26
C GLN A 104 15.91 -1.60 10.75
N PHE A 105 15.68 -1.54 12.06
CA PHE A 105 15.46 -0.30 12.78
C PHE A 105 16.61 0.68 12.55
N GLU A 106 16.28 1.89 12.12
CA GLU A 106 17.26 2.97 11.93
C GLU A 106 17.18 3.98 13.08
N ASP A 107 16.04 4.66 13.22
CA ASP A 107 15.87 5.74 14.20
C ASP A 107 14.40 5.98 14.59
N ILE A 108 14.17 6.65 15.72
CA ILE A 108 12.85 7.08 16.20
C ILE A 108 12.88 8.59 16.44
N LYS A 109 11.96 9.29 15.79
CA LYS A 109 11.70 10.70 16.02
C LYS A 109 10.37 10.90 16.73
N ARG A 110 10.29 11.97 17.52
CA ARG A 110 9.01 12.42 18.08
C ARG A 110 8.30 13.24 17.02
N PHE A 111 6.99 13.08 16.90
CA PHE A 111 6.22 13.96 16.05
C PHE A 111 6.24 15.38 16.65
N PRO A 112 6.77 16.40 15.94
CA PRO A 112 7.06 17.70 16.55
C PRO A 112 5.81 18.56 16.82
N VAL A 113 4.67 18.21 16.24
CA VAL A 113 3.44 19.01 16.35
C VAL A 113 2.63 18.68 17.59
N SER A 114 2.58 17.40 17.97
CA SER A 114 1.71 16.90 19.03
C SER A 114 2.19 15.55 19.55
N SER A 115 1.77 15.21 20.77
CA SER A 115 2.04 13.92 21.41
C SER A 115 0.99 12.85 21.13
N GLY A 116 -0.03 13.16 20.31
CA GLY A 116 -1.09 12.22 19.95
C GLY A 116 -0.66 11.19 18.91
N SER A 117 -1.55 10.25 18.61
CA SER A 117 -1.33 9.18 17.64
C SER A 117 -1.22 9.69 16.19
N VAL A 118 -0.15 9.30 15.49
CA VAL A 118 0.01 9.64 14.05
C VAL A 118 -0.86 8.71 13.21
N THR A 119 -2.03 9.19 12.82
CA THR A 119 -3.07 8.39 12.13
C THR A 119 -2.87 8.33 10.63
N ALA A 120 -2.52 9.44 9.99
CA ALA A 120 -2.40 9.55 8.54
C ALA A 120 -1.10 10.26 8.14
N MET A 121 -0.50 9.80 7.05
CA MET A 121 0.73 10.37 6.49
C MET A 121 0.71 10.32 4.96
N GLN A 122 1.14 11.39 4.32
CA GLN A 122 1.22 11.49 2.86
C GLN A 122 2.43 12.33 2.43
N TRP A 123 3.31 11.75 1.61
CA TRP A 123 4.39 12.49 0.95
C TRP A 123 3.84 13.39 -0.15
N SER A 124 4.46 14.55 -0.31
CA SER A 124 4.33 15.36 -1.52
C SER A 124 4.74 14.55 -2.75
N PRO A 125 4.09 14.78 -3.91
CA PRO A 125 4.46 14.12 -5.17
C PRO A 125 5.95 14.31 -5.55
N ASP A 126 6.51 15.48 -5.22
CA ASP A 126 7.92 15.81 -5.49
C ASP A 126 8.88 15.21 -4.44
N GLY A 127 8.35 14.87 -3.25
CA GLY A 127 9.12 14.30 -2.14
C GLY A 127 9.84 15.32 -1.24
N ASP A 128 9.58 16.61 -1.45
CA ASP A 128 10.19 17.70 -0.69
C ASP A 128 9.65 17.84 0.72
N PHE A 129 8.40 17.46 0.95
CA PHE A 129 7.76 17.50 2.26
C PHE A 129 6.80 16.35 2.48
N LEU A 130 6.50 16.08 3.76
CA LEU A 130 5.56 15.08 4.26
C LEU A 130 4.48 15.80 5.06
N VAL A 131 3.22 15.47 4.83
CA VAL A 131 2.13 15.90 5.72
C VAL A 131 1.71 14.74 6.60
N ALA A 132 1.65 14.99 7.90
CA ALA A 132 1.23 14.02 8.90
C ALA A 132 0.09 14.59 9.76
N GLY A 133 -0.90 13.75 10.04
CA GLY A 133 -2.06 14.09 10.84
C GLY A 133 -2.11 13.32 12.15
N ASP A 134 -2.67 13.98 13.15
CA ASP A 134 -2.79 13.49 14.52
C ASP A 134 -4.25 13.19 14.90
N GLU A 135 -4.41 12.38 15.95
CA GLU A 135 -5.69 12.09 16.61
C GLU A 135 -6.38 13.33 17.18
N HIS A 136 -5.62 14.38 17.50
CA HIS A 136 -6.18 15.66 17.97
C HIS A 136 -6.59 16.62 16.85
N GLY A 137 -6.51 16.21 15.58
CA GLY A 137 -6.87 17.05 14.43
C GLY A 137 -5.76 17.98 13.95
N LYS A 138 -4.60 17.96 14.59
CA LYS A 138 -3.46 18.77 14.16
C LYS A 138 -2.77 18.14 12.95
N LEU A 139 -2.53 18.96 11.92
CA LEU A 139 -1.74 18.57 10.76
C LEU A 139 -0.37 19.27 10.81
N GLY A 140 0.68 18.50 10.57
CA GLY A 140 2.06 18.97 10.52
C GLY A 140 2.66 18.81 9.14
N LEU A 141 3.37 19.84 8.67
CA LEU A 141 4.18 19.78 7.46
C LEU A 141 5.65 19.60 7.84
N LEU A 142 6.20 18.45 7.46
CA LEU A 142 7.52 17.99 7.83
C LEU A 142 8.46 18.00 6.63
N SER A 143 9.73 18.33 6.88
CA SER A 143 10.80 18.17 5.91
C SER A 143 11.13 16.69 5.70
N PRO A 144 11.96 16.32 4.71
CA PRO A 144 12.42 14.95 4.56
C PRO A 144 13.31 14.50 5.73
N ALA A 145 13.91 15.45 6.46
CA ALA A 145 14.61 15.19 7.71
C ALA A 145 13.65 15.00 8.91
N LEU A 146 12.34 15.02 8.69
CA LEU A 146 11.27 14.93 9.69
C LEU A 146 11.32 16.05 10.74
N SER A 147 11.90 17.20 10.37
CA SER A 147 11.78 18.43 11.15
C SER A 147 10.51 19.17 10.72
N LEU A 148 9.91 19.93 11.63
CA LEU A 148 8.83 20.83 11.25
C LEU A 148 9.40 21.89 10.30
N LEU A 149 8.81 22.05 9.10
CA LEU A 149 9.30 23.05 8.15
C LEU A 149 8.99 24.48 8.61
N ASP A 150 7.88 24.68 9.31
CA ASP A 150 7.47 25.98 9.83
C ASP A 150 6.47 25.81 11.00
N ALA A 151 6.51 26.73 11.97
CA ALA A 151 5.73 26.69 13.20
C ALA A 151 4.21 26.81 13.01
N LYS A 152 3.73 27.46 11.92
CA LYS A 152 2.28 27.57 11.69
C LYS A 152 1.67 26.21 11.29
N LEU A 153 0.67 25.79 12.04
CA LEU A 153 -0.09 24.55 11.79
C LEU A 153 -1.30 24.84 10.91
N PHE A 154 -1.89 23.79 10.32
CA PHE A 154 -3.19 23.92 9.67
C PHE A 154 -4.29 24.05 10.73
N GLU A 155 -5.14 25.06 10.59
CA GLU A 155 -6.24 25.36 11.51
C GLU A 155 -7.59 24.90 10.93
N GLY A 156 -8.52 24.47 11.79
CA GLY A 156 -9.90 24.13 11.41
C GLY A 156 -10.31 22.68 11.70
N LEU A 157 -9.35 21.78 11.93
CA LEU A 157 -9.61 20.40 12.33
C LEU A 157 -9.42 20.24 13.85
N TYR A 158 -10.45 19.76 14.54
CA TYR A 158 -10.45 19.55 15.99
C TYR A 158 -10.77 18.11 16.41
N ARG A 159 -10.81 17.20 15.43
CA ARG A 159 -11.17 15.78 15.57
C ARG A 159 -10.09 14.91 14.92
N PRO A 160 -10.02 13.61 15.23
CA PRO A 160 -8.98 12.74 14.69
C PRO A 160 -8.99 12.73 13.17
N VAL A 161 -7.82 12.99 12.60
CA VAL A 161 -7.61 12.89 11.15
C VAL A 161 -7.66 11.42 10.79
N LEU A 162 -8.54 11.05 9.87
CA LEU A 162 -8.71 9.65 9.43
C LEU A 162 -7.87 9.36 8.19
N ASP A 163 -7.82 10.30 7.25
CA ASP A 163 -7.10 10.13 5.99
C ASP A 163 -6.64 11.48 5.43
N LEU A 164 -5.59 11.43 4.60
CA LEU A 164 -4.95 12.58 3.98
C LEU A 164 -4.57 12.26 2.54
N SER A 165 -4.79 13.22 1.64
CA SER A 165 -4.30 13.11 0.27
C SER A 165 -3.91 14.49 -0.27
N LEU A 166 -2.85 14.51 -1.05
CA LEU A 166 -2.29 15.72 -1.65
C LEU A 166 -2.70 15.80 -3.12
N SER A 167 -2.88 17.02 -3.61
CA SER A 167 -3.04 17.27 -5.04
C SER A 167 -1.79 16.83 -5.82
N PRO A 168 -1.92 16.49 -7.12
CA PRO A 168 -0.79 16.10 -7.98
C PRO A 168 0.34 17.11 -8.05
N ASN A 169 0.01 18.41 -7.88
CA ASN A 169 1.00 19.50 -7.91
C ASN A 169 1.53 19.83 -6.50
N GLY A 170 1.08 19.12 -5.45
CA GLY A 170 1.46 19.40 -4.06
C GLY A 170 0.91 20.69 -3.45
N SER A 171 0.20 21.53 -4.23
CA SER A 171 -0.25 22.85 -3.75
C SER A 171 -1.45 22.77 -2.81
N LYS A 172 -2.36 21.81 -3.01
CA LYS A 172 -3.55 21.61 -2.18
C LYS A 172 -3.47 20.30 -1.41
N LEU A 173 -4.07 20.30 -0.22
CA LEU A 173 -4.23 19.14 0.64
C LEU A 173 -5.72 18.95 0.95
N VAL A 174 -6.21 17.72 0.88
CA VAL A 174 -7.49 17.35 1.49
C VAL A 174 -7.25 16.50 2.72
N ALA A 175 -7.93 16.86 3.79
CA ALA A 175 -7.95 16.11 5.02
C ALA A 175 -9.38 15.73 5.39
N CYS A 176 -9.54 14.49 5.83
CA CYS A 176 -10.77 14.02 6.45
C CYS A 176 -10.52 13.84 7.94
N ALA A 177 -11.38 14.43 8.75
CA ALA A 177 -11.41 14.18 10.18
C ALA A 177 -12.75 13.58 10.58
N ASP A 178 -12.76 12.85 11.68
CA ASP A 178 -13.98 12.26 12.22
C ASP A 178 -15.01 13.36 12.47
N THR A 179 -16.22 13.18 11.94
CA THR A 179 -17.34 14.12 12.02
C THR A 179 -17.21 15.51 11.40
N TYR A 180 -16.21 15.70 10.54
CA TYR A 180 -16.15 16.86 9.68
C TYR A 180 -16.37 16.47 8.22
N SER A 181 -16.95 17.40 7.45
CA SER A 181 -16.82 17.37 6.00
C SER A 181 -15.34 17.44 5.61
N PRO A 182 -14.90 16.81 4.51
CA PRO A 182 -13.52 16.92 4.05
C PRO A 182 -13.12 18.39 3.85
N HIS A 183 -12.00 18.77 4.45
CA HIS A 183 -11.47 20.12 4.39
C HIS A 183 -10.39 20.21 3.32
N VAL A 184 -10.44 21.24 2.48
CA VAL A 184 -9.43 21.56 1.48
C VAL A 184 -8.56 22.69 2.02
N PHE A 185 -7.27 22.42 2.09
CA PHE A 185 -6.25 23.35 2.56
C PHE A 185 -5.35 23.76 1.42
N ASP A 186 -4.91 25.02 1.45
CA ASP A 186 -3.74 25.46 0.70
C ASP A 186 -2.49 25.13 1.51
N VAL A 187 -1.53 24.44 0.88
CA VAL A 187 -0.29 23.98 1.51
C VAL A 187 0.68 25.15 1.72
N GLN A 188 0.69 26.14 0.83
CA GLN A 188 1.61 27.29 0.94
C GLN A 188 1.22 28.20 2.10
N HIS A 189 -0.04 28.63 2.15
CA HIS A 189 -0.52 29.52 3.20
C HIS A 189 -0.96 28.80 4.47
N ARG A 190 -1.09 27.46 4.43
CA ARG A 190 -1.58 26.60 5.52
C ARG A 190 -2.92 27.08 6.07
N SER A 191 -3.77 27.54 5.17
CA SER A 191 -5.10 28.07 5.48
C SER A 191 -6.17 27.16 4.89
N LEU A 192 -7.30 27.10 5.58
CA LEU A 192 -8.49 26.42 5.08
C LEU A 192 -9.07 27.22 3.89
N GLU A 193 -9.09 26.64 2.69
CA GLU A 193 -9.74 27.26 1.52
C GLU A 193 -11.25 27.02 1.53
N GLY A 194 -11.69 25.84 2.01
CA GLY A 194 -13.09 25.51 2.13
C GLY A 194 -13.37 24.05 2.48
N THR A 195 -14.66 23.76 2.66
CA THR A 195 -15.19 22.42 2.96
C THR A 195 -15.89 21.82 1.76
N LEU A 196 -15.74 20.52 1.56
CA LEU A 196 -16.53 19.75 0.60
C LEU A 196 -17.86 19.35 1.24
N SER A 197 -18.91 20.12 0.98
CA SER A 197 -20.27 19.85 1.47
C SER A 197 -21.21 19.59 0.30
N GLY A 198 -22.06 18.57 0.43
CA GLY A 198 -23.15 18.29 -0.52
C GLY A 198 -24.33 17.65 0.18
N GLU A 199 -25.45 17.56 -0.53
CA GLU A 199 -26.77 17.20 0.04
C GLU A 199 -26.80 15.82 0.73
N HIS A 200 -25.94 14.90 0.30
CA HIS A 200 -25.91 13.51 0.80
C HIS A 200 -24.70 13.19 1.69
N ILE A 201 -23.90 14.19 2.05
CA ILE A 201 -22.89 14.02 3.09
C ILE A 201 -23.47 14.55 4.40
N ASP A 202 -23.93 13.63 5.23
CA ASP A 202 -24.01 13.95 6.65
C ASP A 202 -22.57 14.14 7.15
N SER A 203 -22.34 15.31 7.76
CA SER A 203 -21.04 15.78 8.31
C SER A 203 -20.29 14.72 9.14
N THR A 204 -20.96 13.67 9.59
CA THR A 204 -20.49 12.66 10.54
C THR A 204 -19.69 11.50 9.94
N SER A 205 -19.52 11.41 8.61
CA SER A 205 -19.38 10.08 8.00
C SER A 205 -18.19 9.82 7.06
N VAL A 206 -17.32 10.76 6.69
CA VAL A 206 -16.22 10.39 5.75
C VAL A 206 -15.16 9.54 6.47
N SER A 207 -14.83 8.38 5.91
CA SER A 207 -13.86 7.43 6.47
C SER A 207 -12.53 7.43 5.72
N SER A 208 -12.56 7.65 4.42
CA SER A 208 -11.41 7.60 3.54
C SER A 208 -11.54 8.59 2.39
N LEU A 209 -10.40 9.05 1.90
CA LEU A 209 -10.33 10.02 0.82
C LEU A 209 -9.12 9.73 -0.05
N ASP A 210 -9.25 10.00 -1.35
CA ASP A 210 -8.10 9.97 -2.23
C ASP A 210 -8.22 10.95 -3.38
N TRP A 211 -7.12 11.62 -3.70
CA TRP A 211 -7.02 12.57 -4.80
C TRP A 211 -6.57 11.83 -6.05
N HIS A 212 -7.20 12.14 -7.18
CA HIS A 212 -6.81 11.56 -8.45
C HIS A 212 -5.36 11.95 -8.82
N PRO A 213 -4.52 11.03 -9.33
CA PRO A 213 -3.09 11.26 -9.56
C PRO A 213 -2.75 12.34 -10.62
N PHE A 214 -3.60 12.55 -11.63
CA PHE A 214 -3.37 13.56 -12.69
C PHE A 214 -4.42 14.68 -12.77
N LYS A 215 -5.68 14.40 -12.40
CA LYS A 215 -6.82 15.30 -12.55
C LYS A 215 -7.17 15.94 -11.21
N SER A 216 -7.79 17.11 -11.26
CA SER A 216 -8.38 17.76 -10.08
C SER A 216 -9.71 17.08 -9.72
N LEU A 217 -9.65 15.85 -9.20
CA LEU A 217 -10.81 15.09 -8.74
C LEU A 217 -10.50 14.46 -7.40
N ILE A 218 -11.45 14.53 -6.48
CA ILE A 218 -11.34 13.87 -5.17
C ILE A 218 -12.43 12.82 -5.07
N CYS A 219 -12.06 11.63 -4.64
CA CYS A 219 -13.01 10.57 -4.29
C CYS A 219 -13.07 10.46 -2.77
N THR A 220 -14.28 10.45 -2.22
CA THR A 220 -14.52 10.32 -0.78
C THR A 220 -15.41 9.11 -0.52
N GLY A 221 -15.05 8.29 0.46
CA GLY A 221 -15.89 7.19 0.95
C GLY A 221 -16.49 7.53 2.30
N THR A 222 -17.80 7.34 2.45
CA THR A 222 -18.51 7.56 3.71
C THR A 222 -18.85 6.25 4.46
N ARG A 223 -19.05 6.37 5.76
CA ARG A 223 -19.63 5.37 6.65
C ARG A 223 -21.11 5.10 6.37
N THR A 224 -21.77 5.98 5.59
CA THR A 224 -23.14 5.78 5.07
C THR A 224 -23.15 5.03 3.73
N ASN A 225 -22.02 4.42 3.34
CA ASN A 225 -21.87 3.54 2.17
C ASN A 225 -21.86 4.29 0.83
N ILE A 226 -21.83 5.63 0.88
CA ILE A 226 -21.86 6.49 -0.30
C ILE A 226 -20.43 6.79 -0.71
N THR A 227 -20.14 6.58 -1.98
CA THR A 227 -18.93 7.12 -2.60
C THR A 227 -19.29 8.37 -3.40
N SER A 228 -18.51 9.42 -3.25
CA SER A 228 -18.78 10.70 -3.91
C SER A 228 -17.53 11.22 -4.61
N LEU A 229 -17.73 11.78 -5.80
CA LEU A 229 -16.68 12.50 -6.54
C LEU A 229 -16.89 14.01 -6.38
N TRP A 230 -15.79 14.72 -6.20
CA TRP A 230 -15.78 16.15 -5.96
C TRP A 230 -14.83 16.86 -6.91
N ASP A 231 -15.23 18.06 -7.30
CA ASP A 231 -14.32 19.01 -7.89
C ASP A 231 -13.72 19.89 -6.76
N PRO A 232 -12.40 19.86 -6.53
CA PRO A 232 -11.74 20.66 -5.49
C PRO A 232 -11.83 22.17 -5.73
N LEU A 233 -12.00 22.63 -6.97
CA LEU A 233 -12.03 24.06 -7.28
C LEU A 233 -13.41 24.64 -7.00
N SER A 234 -14.46 24.05 -7.60
CA SER A 234 -15.83 24.47 -7.35
C SER A 234 -16.37 24.02 -5.99
N ARG A 235 -15.72 23.05 -5.34
CA ARG A 235 -16.14 22.42 -4.07
C ARG A 235 -17.53 21.77 -4.17
N ARG A 236 -17.95 21.44 -5.39
CA ARG A 236 -19.24 20.81 -5.68
C ARG A 236 -19.07 19.31 -5.84
N GLN A 237 -20.13 18.60 -5.46
CA GLN A 237 -20.29 17.19 -5.72
C GLN A 237 -20.58 16.98 -7.21
N ILE A 238 -19.78 16.16 -7.87
CA ILE A 238 -19.94 15.82 -9.30
C ILE A 238 -20.90 14.64 -9.42
N SER A 239 -20.69 13.59 -8.62
CA SER A 239 -21.51 12.37 -8.69
C SER A 239 -21.54 11.65 -7.36
N THR A 240 -22.67 11.00 -7.08
CA THR A 240 -22.88 10.06 -5.98
C THR A 240 -23.01 8.64 -6.51
N MET A 241 -22.41 7.69 -5.79
CA MET A 241 -22.39 6.28 -6.15
C MET A 241 -22.80 5.44 -4.94
N HIS A 242 -23.85 4.65 -5.12
CA HIS A 242 -24.48 3.81 -4.09
C HIS A 242 -24.37 2.34 -4.48
N VAL A 243 -23.25 1.69 -4.14
CA VAL A 243 -23.03 0.27 -4.51
C VAL A 243 -22.82 -0.62 -3.29
N HIS A 244 -22.22 -0.07 -2.23
CA HIS A 244 -21.96 -0.83 -1.02
C HIS A 244 -23.17 -0.80 -0.08
N LYS A 245 -23.34 -1.87 0.69
CA LYS A 245 -24.45 -2.02 1.66
C LYS A 245 -24.02 -1.71 3.10
N ALA A 246 -22.72 -1.66 3.34
CA ALA A 246 -22.09 -1.31 4.61
C ALA A 246 -21.07 -0.16 4.43
N PRO A 247 -20.54 0.37 5.55
CA PRO A 247 -19.60 1.48 5.56
C PRO A 247 -18.38 1.22 4.67
N LEU A 248 -17.90 2.28 4.01
CA LEU A 248 -16.66 2.21 3.26
C LEU A 248 -15.46 2.25 4.21
N CYS A 249 -14.50 1.37 3.99
CA CYS A 249 -13.23 1.34 4.72
C CYS A 249 -12.18 2.22 4.06
N LYS A 250 -11.96 2.03 2.75
CA LYS A 250 -10.87 2.68 2.02
C LYS A 250 -11.26 2.94 0.56
N VAL A 251 -10.79 4.04 0.03
CA VAL A 251 -10.84 4.39 -1.39
C VAL A 251 -9.40 4.58 -1.87
N SER A 252 -9.07 4.10 -3.06
CA SER A 252 -7.74 4.29 -3.63
C SER A 252 -7.77 4.36 -5.16
N TRP A 253 -7.24 5.45 -5.70
CA TRP A 253 -7.04 5.64 -7.13
C TRP A 253 -5.92 4.77 -7.66
N ASN A 254 -6.14 4.19 -8.84
CA ASN A 254 -5.07 3.55 -9.58
C ASN A 254 -4.02 4.63 -9.96
N PRO A 255 -2.71 4.37 -9.82
CA PRO A 255 -1.65 5.25 -10.31
C PRO A 255 -1.81 5.72 -11.77
N GLN A 256 -2.49 4.94 -12.63
CA GLN A 256 -2.82 5.38 -14.00
C GLN A 256 -3.98 6.38 -14.11
N GLY A 257 -4.84 6.50 -13.10
CA GLY A 257 -5.97 7.43 -13.05
C GLY A 257 -7.23 7.03 -13.81
N ASN A 258 -7.22 5.94 -14.57
CA ASN A 258 -8.42 5.48 -15.30
C ASN A 258 -9.43 4.77 -14.39
N THR A 259 -8.94 4.11 -13.33
CA THR A 259 -9.75 3.30 -12.43
C THR A 259 -9.48 3.63 -10.96
N TRP A 260 -10.39 3.24 -10.08
CA TRP A 260 -10.19 3.28 -8.63
C TRP A 260 -10.86 2.10 -7.94
N LEU A 261 -10.44 1.83 -6.71
CA LEU A 261 -11.01 0.81 -5.83
C LEU A 261 -11.80 1.45 -4.71
N THR A 262 -12.86 0.74 -4.32
CA THR A 262 -13.68 1.06 -3.16
C THR A 262 -13.83 -0.21 -2.32
N ALA A 263 -13.33 -0.18 -1.08
CA ALA A 263 -13.49 -1.27 -0.11
C ALA A 263 -14.58 -0.95 0.89
N SER A 264 -15.41 -1.94 1.19
CA SER A 264 -16.46 -1.88 2.20
C SER A 264 -16.27 -2.92 3.30
N VAL A 265 -16.85 -2.64 4.46
CA VAL A 265 -17.01 -3.59 5.58
C VAL A 265 -17.79 -4.85 5.16
N ASP A 266 -18.56 -4.80 4.07
CA ASP A 266 -19.25 -5.96 3.49
C ASP A 266 -18.33 -7.10 3.02
N GLY A 267 -17.01 -6.90 3.01
CA GLY A 267 -16.06 -7.85 2.41
C GLY A 267 -16.04 -7.77 0.89
N ILE A 268 -16.49 -6.64 0.33
CA ILE A 268 -16.54 -6.42 -1.11
C ILE A 268 -15.62 -5.27 -1.49
N ILE A 269 -14.81 -5.49 -2.52
CA ILE A 269 -14.05 -4.43 -3.20
C ILE A 269 -14.58 -4.29 -4.62
N ASN A 270 -14.94 -3.07 -5.01
CA ASN A 270 -15.36 -2.79 -6.39
C ASN A 270 -14.29 -1.95 -7.11
N LEU A 271 -13.94 -2.39 -8.32
CA LEU A 271 -13.14 -1.64 -9.29
C LEU A 271 -14.06 -0.81 -10.17
N TRP A 272 -13.76 0.46 -10.34
CA TRP A 272 -14.57 1.42 -11.09
C TRP A 272 -13.82 1.95 -12.30
N ASP A 273 -14.51 2.20 -13.43
CA ASP A 273 -14.01 3.03 -14.53
C ASP A 273 -14.48 4.48 -14.35
N LEU A 274 -13.54 5.43 -14.33
CA LEU A 274 -13.83 6.86 -14.22
C LEU A 274 -14.70 7.37 -15.37
N ARG A 275 -14.55 6.83 -16.58
CA ARG A 275 -15.22 7.36 -17.79
C ARG A 275 -16.68 6.95 -17.84
N VAL A 276 -16.98 5.76 -17.35
CA VAL A 276 -18.32 5.15 -17.41
C VAL A 276 -19.07 5.32 -16.08
N LEU A 277 -18.34 5.53 -14.97
CA LEU A 277 -18.89 5.58 -13.61
C LEU A 277 -19.73 4.33 -13.29
N LYS A 278 -19.23 3.17 -13.69
CA LYS A 278 -19.82 1.86 -13.38
C LYS A 278 -18.78 0.93 -12.77
N PRO A 279 -19.19 0.00 -11.88
CA PRO A 279 -18.30 -1.02 -11.38
C PRO A 279 -17.95 -1.98 -12.54
N LEU A 280 -16.66 -2.18 -12.77
CA LEU A 280 -16.11 -3.13 -13.75
C LEU A 280 -16.09 -4.54 -13.16
N ILE A 281 -15.49 -4.68 -11.98
CA ILE A 281 -15.23 -5.96 -11.33
C ILE A 281 -15.55 -5.84 -9.83
N MET A 282 -16.13 -6.91 -9.29
CA MET A 282 -16.42 -7.08 -7.88
C MET A 282 -15.57 -8.20 -7.30
N TYR A 283 -14.68 -7.86 -6.37
CA TYR A 283 -13.86 -8.81 -5.61
C TYR A 283 -14.56 -9.16 -4.31
N ARG A 284 -14.73 -10.45 -4.03
CA ARG A 284 -15.36 -10.95 -2.80
C ARG A 284 -14.31 -11.53 -1.86
N LEU A 285 -14.34 -11.07 -0.62
CA LEU A 285 -13.45 -11.45 0.47
C LEU A 285 -14.24 -12.22 1.52
N SER A 286 -13.56 -13.09 2.28
CA SER A 286 -14.16 -13.76 3.44
C SER A 286 -14.18 -12.89 4.71
N SER A 287 -13.42 -11.80 4.71
CA SER A 287 -13.15 -10.93 5.85
C SER A 287 -13.33 -9.46 5.47
N VAL A 288 -13.26 -8.59 6.47
CA VAL A 288 -13.37 -7.14 6.25
C VAL A 288 -12.02 -6.62 5.76
N PRO A 289 -11.97 -5.98 4.57
CA PRO A 289 -10.78 -5.28 4.12
C PRO A 289 -10.56 -4.03 4.97
N THR A 290 -9.36 -3.87 5.51
CA THR A 290 -8.96 -2.71 6.32
C THR A 290 -8.18 -1.70 5.50
N CYS A 291 -7.32 -2.18 4.60
CA CYS A 291 -6.43 -1.35 3.81
C CYS A 291 -6.23 -1.90 2.40
N ILE A 292 -5.95 -1.00 1.45
CA ILE A 292 -5.65 -1.31 0.05
C ILE A 292 -4.44 -0.49 -0.36
N ALA A 293 -3.54 -1.08 -1.16
CA ALA A 293 -2.44 -0.37 -1.78
C ALA A 293 -2.18 -0.88 -3.20
N TRP A 294 -2.20 0.04 -4.18
CA TRP A 294 -1.83 -0.24 -5.57
C TRP A 294 -0.32 -0.38 -5.72
N ASN A 295 0.12 -1.28 -6.60
CA ASN A 295 1.52 -1.30 -7.00
C ASN A 295 1.84 -0.06 -7.85
N PRO A 296 2.89 0.72 -7.53
CA PRO A 296 3.19 1.98 -8.23
C PRO A 296 3.62 1.78 -9.69
N ILE A 297 4.18 0.62 -10.03
CA ILE A 297 4.66 0.30 -11.39
C ILE A 297 3.62 -0.50 -12.15
N PHE A 298 2.97 -1.46 -11.49
CA PHE A 298 1.99 -2.35 -12.10
C PHE A 298 0.57 -1.87 -11.82
N PRO A 299 -0.07 -1.18 -12.77
CA PRO A 299 -1.39 -0.60 -12.59
C PRO A 299 -2.50 -1.65 -12.50
N SER A 300 -2.23 -2.91 -12.83
CA SER A 300 -3.21 -4.00 -12.67
C SER A 300 -3.13 -4.66 -11.30
N VAL A 301 -2.01 -4.56 -10.59
CA VAL A 301 -1.77 -5.29 -9.34
C VAL A 301 -2.04 -4.41 -8.13
N PHE A 302 -2.81 -4.93 -7.18
CA PHE A 302 -3.01 -4.29 -5.88
C PHE A 302 -3.02 -5.31 -4.75
N ALA A 303 -2.62 -4.85 -3.57
CA ALA A 303 -2.64 -5.60 -2.32
C ALA A 303 -3.82 -5.16 -1.46
N VAL A 304 -4.41 -6.12 -0.75
CA VAL A 304 -5.52 -5.94 0.19
C VAL A 304 -5.12 -6.58 1.50
N GLY A 305 -5.26 -5.82 2.59
CA GLY A 305 -5.10 -6.32 3.94
C GLY A 305 -6.45 -6.50 4.61
N ASP A 306 -6.61 -7.62 5.29
CA ASP A 306 -7.83 -7.97 6.01
C ASP A 306 -7.67 -7.85 7.53
N ASN A 307 -8.79 -7.85 8.23
CA ASN A 307 -8.84 -7.88 9.70
C ASN A 307 -8.46 -9.25 10.33
N LYS A 308 -8.48 -10.33 9.55
CA LYS A 308 -8.13 -11.70 9.96
C LYS A 308 -6.72 -12.10 9.53
N SER A 309 -5.77 -11.18 9.67
CA SER A 309 -4.34 -11.36 9.36
C SER A 309 -4.03 -11.86 7.94
N ARG A 310 -4.92 -11.69 6.97
CA ARG A 310 -4.68 -12.09 5.58
C ARG A 310 -4.18 -10.93 4.73
N LEU A 311 -3.15 -11.20 3.94
CA LEU A 311 -2.67 -10.36 2.86
C LEU A 311 -3.03 -11.02 1.54
N LEU A 312 -3.82 -10.32 0.73
CA LEU A 312 -4.33 -10.81 -0.54
C LEU A 312 -3.79 -9.93 -1.67
N HIS A 313 -3.35 -10.55 -2.76
CA HIS A 313 -2.97 -9.83 -3.98
C HIS A 313 -3.99 -10.10 -5.07
N PHE A 314 -4.46 -9.05 -5.72
CA PHE A 314 -5.40 -9.10 -6.81
C PHE A 314 -4.81 -8.48 -8.06
N THR A 315 -5.42 -8.84 -9.19
CA THR A 315 -5.15 -8.25 -10.50
C THR A 315 -6.44 -7.66 -11.05
N SER A 316 -6.34 -6.58 -11.82
CA SER A 316 -7.50 -5.90 -12.45
C SER A 316 -8.26 -6.76 -13.44
N ASP A 317 -7.72 -7.91 -13.83
CA ASP A 317 -8.24 -8.71 -14.92
C ASP A 317 -9.06 -9.92 -14.43
N PHE A 318 -8.92 -10.29 -13.15
CA PHE A 318 -9.49 -11.52 -12.58
C PHE A 318 -10.24 -11.24 -11.29
N GLU A 319 -11.38 -11.90 -11.07
CA GLU A 319 -12.18 -11.73 -9.85
C GLU A 319 -11.59 -12.41 -8.61
N GLN A 320 -10.80 -13.47 -8.80
CA GLN A 320 -10.21 -14.22 -7.70
C GLN A 320 -8.85 -13.66 -7.28
N PRO A 321 -8.46 -13.80 -6.00
CA PRO A 321 -7.12 -13.42 -5.56
C PRO A 321 -6.07 -14.28 -6.28
N VAL A 322 -4.93 -13.67 -6.60
CA VAL A 322 -3.76 -14.34 -7.16
C VAL A 322 -2.96 -15.04 -6.05
N SER A 323 -2.90 -14.42 -4.88
CA SER A 323 -2.25 -15.03 -3.73
C SER A 323 -2.97 -14.67 -2.44
N GLU A 324 -2.98 -15.62 -1.51
CA GLU A 324 -3.51 -15.49 -0.17
C GLU A 324 -2.46 -15.92 0.84
N ILE A 325 -2.14 -14.99 1.75
CA ILE A 325 -1.05 -15.16 2.71
C ILE A 325 -1.60 -14.88 4.10
N THR A 326 -1.46 -15.84 5.00
CA THR A 326 -1.81 -15.64 6.41
C THR A 326 -0.58 -15.13 7.16
N THR A 327 -0.68 -13.91 7.69
CA THR A 327 0.42 -13.16 8.30
C THR A 327 0.62 -13.43 9.80
N SER A 328 -0.35 -14.10 10.44
CA SER A 328 -0.23 -14.61 11.81
C SER A 328 0.37 -16.02 11.82
N CYS A 329 1.15 -16.34 12.86
CA CYS A 329 1.57 -17.71 13.13
C CYS A 329 0.53 -18.36 14.06
N PRO A 330 -0.15 -19.45 13.66
CA PRO A 330 -1.00 -20.21 14.60
C PRO A 330 -0.15 -20.67 15.81
N PRO A 331 -0.63 -20.60 17.08
CA PRO A 331 -2.00 -20.33 17.56
C PRO A 331 -2.28 -18.86 17.92
N ALA A 332 -1.57 -17.89 17.33
CA ALA A 332 -1.75 -16.48 17.64
C ALA A 332 -3.16 -15.99 17.28
N LYS A 333 -3.62 -14.98 18.03
CA LYS A 333 -4.88 -14.28 17.79
C LYS A 333 -4.88 -13.66 16.38
N ASP A 334 -6.04 -13.66 15.72
CA ASP A 334 -6.25 -12.93 14.46
C ASP A 334 -5.89 -11.45 14.65
N THR A 335 -5.05 -10.93 13.76
CA THR A 335 -4.53 -9.57 13.85
C THR A 335 -4.89 -8.77 12.62
N SER A 336 -5.29 -7.52 12.84
CA SER A 336 -5.67 -6.67 11.72
C SER A 336 -4.43 -6.05 11.08
N ILE A 337 -4.41 -6.00 9.74
CA ILE A 337 -3.44 -5.21 9.00
C ILE A 337 -3.97 -3.78 8.99
N LEU A 338 -3.23 -2.83 9.55
CA LEU A 338 -3.68 -1.45 9.72
C LEU A 338 -3.38 -0.59 8.49
N SER A 339 -2.17 -0.73 7.95
CA SER A 339 -1.69 0.08 6.83
C SER A 339 -0.66 -0.68 6.01
N MET A 340 -0.58 -0.32 4.74
CA MET A 340 0.35 -0.90 3.78
C MET A 340 0.88 0.19 2.87
N ASP A 341 2.12 0.04 2.43
CA ASP A 341 2.71 0.91 1.42
C ASP A 341 3.74 0.17 0.58
N TRP A 342 3.68 0.39 -0.74
CA TRP A 342 4.61 -0.20 -1.68
C TRP A 342 5.88 0.62 -1.76
N HIS A 343 7.03 -0.06 -1.85
CA HIS A 343 8.27 0.60 -2.18
C HIS A 343 8.13 1.29 -3.55
N PRO A 344 8.70 2.49 -3.79
CA PRO A 344 8.50 3.25 -5.04
C PRO A 344 8.84 2.46 -6.33
N GLN A 345 9.75 1.49 -6.21
CA GLN A 345 10.12 0.58 -7.30
C GLN A 345 9.26 -0.69 -7.42
N GLY A 346 8.17 -0.82 -6.66
CA GLY A 346 7.18 -1.91 -6.78
C GLY A 346 7.68 -3.33 -6.47
N HIS A 347 8.90 -3.50 -5.95
CA HIS A 347 9.51 -4.82 -5.66
C HIS A 347 9.32 -5.31 -4.22
N CYS A 348 8.90 -4.41 -3.32
CA CYS A 348 8.69 -4.68 -1.92
C CYS A 348 7.39 -4.00 -1.46
N LEU A 349 6.64 -4.68 -0.59
CA LEU A 349 5.46 -4.18 0.10
C LEU A 349 5.72 -4.21 1.60
N ALA A 350 5.50 -3.09 2.29
CA ALA A 350 5.53 -3.04 3.73
C ALA A 350 4.09 -3.10 4.28
N THR A 351 3.87 -3.90 5.31
CA THR A 351 2.58 -4.03 6.00
C THR A 351 2.77 -3.85 7.50
N CYS A 352 1.89 -3.10 8.16
CA CYS A 352 1.86 -3.01 9.62
C CYS A 352 0.61 -3.71 10.16
N SER A 353 0.78 -4.51 11.21
CA SER A 353 -0.32 -5.14 11.94
C SER A 353 -0.44 -4.66 13.38
N ASP A 354 -1.58 -4.95 13.99
CA ASP A 354 -1.84 -4.72 15.43
C ASP A 354 -0.82 -5.40 16.36
N ASP A 355 -0.13 -6.44 15.87
CA ASP A 355 0.94 -7.14 16.59
C ASP A 355 2.18 -6.29 16.85
N LYS A 356 2.19 -5.03 16.40
CA LYS A 356 3.35 -4.12 16.49
C LYS A 356 4.53 -4.60 15.64
N VAL A 357 4.24 -5.45 14.66
CA VAL A 357 5.21 -5.98 13.71
C VAL A 357 5.00 -5.31 12.37
N VAL A 358 6.08 -4.80 11.79
CA VAL A 358 6.15 -4.38 10.40
C VAL A 358 6.76 -5.53 9.60
N ARG A 359 6.02 -6.03 8.62
CA ARG A 359 6.48 -7.10 7.72
C ARG A 359 6.80 -6.52 6.36
N PHE A 360 7.89 -7.00 5.78
CA PHE A 360 8.35 -6.66 4.45
C PHE A 360 8.17 -7.87 3.54
N TRP A 361 7.41 -7.70 2.48
CA TRP A 361 7.10 -8.72 1.49
C TRP A 361 7.79 -8.38 0.19
N CYS A 362 8.42 -9.35 -0.44
CA CYS A 362 9.08 -9.20 -1.72
C CYS A 362 8.62 -10.27 -2.70
N ARG A 363 9.06 -10.14 -3.95
CA ARG A 363 8.85 -11.18 -4.97
C ARG A 363 9.55 -12.46 -4.54
N SER A 364 8.88 -13.60 -4.73
CA SER A 364 9.50 -14.90 -4.48
C SER A 364 10.73 -15.10 -5.37
N PRO A 365 11.91 -15.39 -4.81
CA PRO A 365 13.08 -15.70 -5.62
C PRO A 365 12.84 -17.00 -6.39
N PRO A 366 13.32 -17.13 -7.63
CA PRO A 366 13.12 -18.35 -8.43
C PRO A 366 13.64 -19.57 -7.67
N GLY A 367 12.84 -20.64 -7.64
CA GLY A 367 13.17 -21.87 -6.93
C GLY A 367 12.95 -21.86 -5.41
N SER A 368 12.36 -20.81 -4.83
CA SER A 368 11.89 -20.86 -3.43
C SER A 368 10.73 -21.83 -3.25
N PRO A 369 10.57 -22.49 -2.09
CA PRO A 369 9.45 -23.41 -1.85
C PRO A 369 8.08 -22.72 -1.96
N ASN A 370 7.99 -21.40 -1.77
CA ASN A 370 6.75 -20.64 -2.00
C ASN A 370 6.31 -20.62 -3.49
N HIS A 371 7.15 -21.11 -4.41
CA HIS A 371 6.82 -21.36 -5.83
C HIS A 371 6.23 -22.76 -6.07
N THR A 372 6.21 -23.67 -5.09
CA THR A 372 5.57 -24.97 -5.29
C THR A 372 4.06 -24.80 -5.26
N VAL A 373 3.50 -24.66 -6.46
CA VAL A 373 2.08 -24.83 -6.73
C VAL A 373 1.67 -26.22 -6.21
N ASN A 374 0.67 -26.29 -5.33
CA ASN A 374 -0.05 -27.53 -5.08
C ASN A 374 -0.82 -27.92 -6.36
N VAL A 375 -0.14 -28.58 -7.30
CA VAL A 375 -0.77 -29.23 -8.47
C VAL A 375 -1.38 -30.57 -8.04
N SER A 376 -2.28 -30.55 -7.05
CA SER A 376 -2.95 -31.79 -6.59
C SER A 376 -4.36 -31.98 -7.17
N ASN A 377 -4.84 -31.10 -8.06
CA ASN A 377 -6.21 -31.14 -8.58
C ASN A 377 -6.35 -31.28 -10.11
N HIS A 378 -5.34 -31.74 -10.84
CA HIS A 378 -5.48 -32.09 -12.25
C HIS A 378 -5.21 -33.59 -12.46
N GLY A 379 -6.18 -34.28 -13.07
CA GLY A 379 -6.18 -35.73 -13.29
C GLY A 379 -5.05 -36.21 -14.21
N PRO A 380 -4.90 -37.54 -14.36
CA PRO A 380 -3.67 -38.20 -14.83
C PRO A 380 -3.29 -38.03 -16.31
N ASP A 381 -4.02 -37.23 -17.10
CA ASP A 381 -3.86 -37.15 -18.56
C ASP A 381 -3.38 -35.77 -19.07
N ALA A 382 -2.65 -34.98 -18.27
CA ALA A 382 -2.01 -33.76 -18.77
C ALA A 382 -0.60 -34.06 -19.31
N PRO A 383 -0.24 -33.63 -20.54
CA PRO A 383 1.05 -33.97 -21.15
C PRO A 383 2.24 -33.35 -20.39
N GLU A 384 3.30 -34.14 -20.22
CA GLU A 384 4.59 -33.87 -19.56
C GLU A 384 5.47 -32.77 -20.22
N TYR A 385 4.88 -31.67 -20.68
CA TYR A 385 5.62 -30.50 -21.15
C TYR A 385 5.10 -29.21 -20.52
N LEU A 386 5.48 -28.94 -19.27
CA LEU A 386 5.22 -27.67 -18.60
C LEU A 386 6.47 -27.13 -17.89
N SER A 387 7.36 -26.50 -18.66
CA SER A 387 7.97 -25.22 -18.25
C SER A 387 8.39 -24.47 -19.52
N PRO A 388 7.73 -23.33 -19.81
CA PRO A 388 8.43 -22.05 -19.60
C PRO A 388 7.43 -20.91 -19.31
N TYR A 389 7.19 -20.58 -18.04
CA TYR A 389 6.49 -19.39 -17.55
C TYR A 389 5.66 -18.56 -18.55
N PRO A 390 4.35 -18.83 -18.65
CA PRO A 390 3.33 -17.86 -18.35
C PRO A 390 2.93 -18.05 -16.89
N LEU A 391 2.93 -17.00 -16.07
CA LEU A 391 2.19 -17.03 -14.80
C LEU A 391 0.68 -17.06 -15.14
N GLY A 392 0.20 -18.16 -15.73
CA GLY A 392 -1.20 -18.45 -15.85
C GLY A 392 -1.72 -18.80 -14.47
N ARG A 393 -2.67 -18.01 -13.96
CA ARG A 393 -3.48 -18.23 -12.75
C ARG A 393 -2.97 -19.35 -11.81
N PHE A 394 -1.99 -19.01 -10.98
CA PHE A 394 -1.58 -19.86 -9.87
C PHE A 394 -2.14 -19.27 -8.58
N HIS A 395 -2.82 -20.10 -7.80
CA HIS A 395 -3.24 -19.75 -6.44
C HIS A 395 -2.07 -20.03 -5.50
N PHE A 396 -1.40 -18.98 -5.05
CA PHE A 396 -0.34 -19.10 -4.04
C PHE A 396 -0.97 -19.02 -2.66
N GLN A 397 -0.97 -20.14 -1.93
CA GLN A 397 -1.25 -20.18 -0.49
C GLN A 397 0.07 -20.40 0.24
N SER A 398 0.49 -19.42 1.03
CA SER A 398 1.67 -19.56 1.90
C SER A 398 1.27 -19.25 3.33
N GLU A 399 1.46 -20.23 4.22
CA GLU A 399 1.40 -20.02 5.66
C GLU A 399 2.81 -19.74 6.18
N ILE A 400 2.97 -18.80 7.10
CA ILE A 400 4.28 -18.46 7.69
C ILE A 400 4.91 -19.69 8.39
N GLY A 401 4.12 -20.70 8.77
CA GLY A 401 4.58 -21.94 9.39
C GLY A 401 5.70 -22.65 8.61
N ASP A 402 5.68 -22.62 7.28
CA ASP A 402 6.68 -23.31 6.45
C ASP A 402 8.00 -22.53 6.32
N VAL A 403 7.96 -21.19 6.49
CA VAL A 403 9.11 -20.29 6.33
C VAL A 403 9.98 -20.22 7.60
N VAL A 404 9.41 -20.49 8.77
CA VAL A 404 10.13 -20.42 10.06
C VAL A 404 11.24 -21.49 10.19
N SER A 405 11.24 -22.52 9.34
CA SER A 405 12.29 -23.56 9.36
C SER A 405 13.65 -23.13 8.77
N THR A 406 13.75 -21.99 8.07
CA THR A 406 14.97 -21.61 7.33
C THR A 406 15.57 -20.24 7.66
N LEU A 407 14.95 -19.44 8.54
CA LEU A 407 15.52 -18.18 9.02
C LEU A 407 15.76 -18.26 10.54
N PRO A 408 16.96 -17.94 11.05
CA PRO A 408 17.17 -17.83 12.48
C PRO A 408 16.36 -16.64 12.97
N CYS A 409 15.21 -16.93 13.57
CA CYS A 409 14.51 -16.01 14.44
C CYS A 409 15.45 -15.77 15.63
N VAL A 410 16.30 -14.75 15.56
CA VAL A 410 17.08 -14.28 16.71
C VAL A 410 16.10 -13.60 17.64
N VAL A 411 15.43 -14.43 18.44
CA VAL A 411 14.73 -14.04 19.65
C VAL A 411 15.81 -13.85 20.70
N ASP A 412 16.49 -12.70 20.67
CA ASP A 412 17.26 -12.28 21.83
C ASP A 412 16.26 -11.69 22.85
N ARG A 413 16.14 -12.41 23.97
CA ARG A 413 15.30 -12.08 25.13
C ARG A 413 15.70 -10.78 25.81
#